data_AF-A0A514WG29-F1
#
_entry.id   AF-A0A514WG29-F1
#
_cell.length_a   1.000
_cell.length_b   1.000
_cell.length_c   1.000
_cell.angle_alpha   90.00
_cell.angle_beta   90.00
_cell.angle_gamma   90.00
#
_symmetry.space_group_name_H-M   'P 1'
#
loop_
_entity.id
_entity.type
_entity.pdbx_description
1 polymer ?
#
loop_
_entity_poly.entity_id
_entity_poly.type
_entity_poly.pdbx_seq_one_letter_code
_entity_poly.pdbx_strand_id
1 'polypeptide(L)'
;MLIPDDGMERLGRGEPLPDAMQGRWVDVDDPSGVLVVSGGEVTCFGQVVAYDYKIIDSGGGALTVSLKVDKEADDEAFQQANITELVITPEGEFHAYNVSFASQFVPSAV
;
A
#
# COMPACT_ATOMS: atom_id res chain seq x y z
N MET A 1 -12.12 31.84 -0.59
CA MET A 1 -12.38 30.54 0.06
C MET A 1 -11.80 29.50 -0.88
N LEU A 2 -10.54 29.14 -0.66
CA LEU A 2 -9.93 28.02 -1.38
C LEU A 2 -10.50 26.77 -0.69
N ILE A 3 -11.24 25.96 -1.43
CA ILE A 3 -11.49 24.59 -1.01
C ILE A 3 -10.08 23.96 -0.94
N PRO A 4 -9.59 23.48 0.22
CA PRO A 4 -8.38 22.68 0.20
C PRO A 4 -8.72 21.44 -0.61
N ASP A 5 -8.13 21.34 -1.80
CA ASP A 5 -8.25 20.17 -2.66
C ASP A 5 -7.74 18.98 -1.84
N ASP A 6 -8.69 18.10 -1.50
CA ASP A 6 -8.60 16.69 -1.13
C ASP A 6 -7.22 16.16 -0.73
N GLY A 7 -7.14 15.47 0.42
CA GLY A 7 -5.93 14.84 0.98
C GLY A 7 -5.34 13.68 0.16
N MET A 8 -5.43 13.75 -1.17
CA MET A 8 -4.87 12.84 -2.17
C MET A 8 -3.59 13.40 -2.79
N GLU A 9 -2.46 12.74 -2.54
CA GLU A 9 -1.15 13.12 -3.06
C GLU A 9 -0.59 12.04 -3.99
N ARG A 10 -0.29 12.40 -5.25
CA ARG A 10 0.41 11.49 -6.17
C ARG A 10 1.93 11.65 -6.01
N LEU A 11 2.60 10.56 -5.65
CA LEU A 11 4.05 10.51 -5.48
C LEU A 11 4.68 9.44 -6.38
N GLY A 12 5.92 9.66 -6.83
CA GLY A 12 6.69 8.63 -7.54
C GLY A 12 7.09 7.47 -6.61
N ARG A 13 7.52 6.34 -7.18
CA ARG A 13 8.07 5.20 -6.41
C ARG A 13 9.27 5.58 -5.53
N GLY A 14 10.10 6.55 -5.95
CA GLY A 14 11.28 6.98 -5.19
C GLY A 14 10.96 7.71 -3.88
N GLU A 15 9.75 8.27 -3.77
CA GLU A 15 9.32 8.96 -2.56
C GLU A 15 8.88 7.95 -1.49
N PRO A 16 9.08 8.23 -0.21
CA PRO A 16 8.65 7.33 0.86
C PRO A 16 7.12 7.16 0.92
N LEU A 17 6.66 5.97 1.34
CA LEU A 17 5.31 5.79 1.85
C LEU A 17 5.18 6.45 3.24
N PRO A 18 3.94 6.76 3.68
CA PRO A 18 3.71 7.36 4.99
C PRO A 18 4.37 6.58 6.13
N ASP A 19 4.88 7.30 7.14
CA ASP A 19 5.60 6.70 8.27
C ASP A 19 4.79 5.61 8.99
N ALA A 20 3.47 5.75 9.02
CA ALA A 20 2.57 4.76 9.63
C ALA A 20 2.63 3.37 8.97
N MET A 21 2.98 3.29 7.68
CA MET A 21 3.11 2.02 6.94
C MET A 21 4.52 1.44 7.01
N GLN A 22 5.51 2.20 7.44
CA GLN A 22 6.91 1.79 7.41
C GLN A 22 7.18 0.63 8.37
N GLY A 23 8.05 -0.29 7.95
CA GLY A 23 8.50 -1.41 8.75
C GLY A 23 8.06 -2.76 8.19
N ARG A 24 8.07 -3.76 9.07
CA ARG A 24 7.75 -5.15 8.73
C ARG A 24 6.44 -5.55 9.41
N TRP A 25 5.55 -6.13 8.62
CA TRP A 25 4.22 -6.57 9.01
C TRP A 25 4.03 -8.03 8.63
N VAL A 26 3.23 -8.74 9.41
CA VAL A 26 2.95 -10.16 9.24
C VAL A 26 1.45 -10.34 9.09
N ASP A 27 1.05 -11.15 8.13
CA ASP A 27 -0.34 -11.49 7.85
C ASP A 27 -0.95 -12.21 9.06
N VAL A 28 -2.17 -11.83 9.42
CA VAL A 28 -2.87 -12.32 10.61
C VAL A 28 -3.29 -13.78 10.46
N ASP A 29 -3.65 -14.19 9.24
CA ASP A 29 -4.13 -15.54 8.93
C ASP A 29 -2.97 -16.49 8.59
N ASP A 30 -1.90 -15.98 7.96
CA ASP A 30 -0.70 -16.75 7.61
C ASP A 30 0.59 -16.03 8.03
N PRO A 31 1.29 -16.50 9.09
CA PRO A 31 2.50 -15.83 9.58
C PRO A 31 3.71 -15.92 8.63
N SER A 32 3.62 -16.69 7.54
CA SER A 32 4.62 -16.70 6.47
C SER A 32 4.41 -15.55 5.47
N GLY A 33 3.20 -14.99 5.45
CA GLY A 33 2.85 -13.77 4.75
C GLY A 33 3.48 -12.55 5.39
N VAL A 34 4.54 -12.03 4.77
CA VAL A 34 5.25 -10.86 5.26
C VAL A 34 5.08 -9.72 4.27
N LEU A 35 4.66 -8.57 4.78
CA LEU A 35 4.64 -7.29 4.07
C LEU A 35 5.74 -6.41 4.67
N VAL A 36 6.64 -5.91 3.83
CA VAL A 36 7.70 -4.98 4.22
C VAL A 36 7.54 -3.71 3.42
N VAL A 37 7.47 -2.59 4.12
CA VAL A 37 7.49 -1.26 3.54
C VAL A 37 8.75 -0.56 4.02
N SER A 38 9.59 -0.14 3.08
CA SER A 38 10.84 0.56 3.38
C SER A 38 11.04 1.72 2.43
N GLY A 39 10.82 2.94 2.93
CA GLY A 39 10.74 4.13 2.10
C GLY A 39 9.64 3.96 1.06
N GLY A 40 10.01 4.03 -0.22
CA GLY A 40 9.11 3.83 -1.35
C GLY A 40 9.00 2.38 -1.82
N GLU A 41 9.72 1.43 -1.24
CA GLU A 41 9.67 0.04 -1.68
C GLU A 41 8.66 -0.77 -0.86
N VAL A 42 7.85 -1.55 -1.56
CA VAL A 42 6.86 -2.46 -0.98
C VAL A 42 7.23 -3.87 -1.42
N THR A 43 7.41 -4.76 -0.46
CA THR A 43 7.64 -6.19 -0.70
C THR A 43 6.56 -6.97 0.01
N CYS A 44 5.81 -7.82 -0.70
CA CYS A 44 4.82 -8.68 -0.10
C CYS A 44 5.05 -10.15 -0.47
N PHE A 45 4.93 -11.05 0.49
CA PHE A 45 5.18 -12.49 0.31
C PHE A 45 6.56 -12.77 -0.32
N GLY A 46 7.56 -11.93 -0.02
CA GLY A 46 8.91 -12.02 -0.59
C GLY A 46 9.06 -11.49 -2.03
N GLN A 47 8.00 -10.95 -2.63
CA GLN A 47 8.02 -10.34 -3.97
C GLN A 47 7.96 -8.82 -3.88
N VAL A 48 8.87 -8.15 -4.60
CA VAL A 48 8.86 -6.68 -4.69
C VAL A 48 7.72 -6.25 -5.62
N VAL A 49 6.87 -5.34 -5.13
CA VAL A 49 5.78 -4.76 -5.92
C VAL A 49 6.35 -3.76 -6.91
N ALA A 50 6.26 -4.09 -8.20
CA ALA A 50 6.81 -3.27 -9.28
C ALA A 50 5.77 -2.25 -9.77
N TYR A 51 5.63 -1.15 -9.05
CA TYR A 51 4.75 -0.02 -9.40
C TYR A 51 5.57 1.20 -9.87
N ASP A 52 4.96 2.11 -10.62
CA ASP A 52 5.63 3.33 -11.11
C ASP A 52 5.38 4.53 -10.17
N TYR A 53 4.15 4.67 -9.72
CA TYR A 53 3.71 5.75 -8.84
C TYR A 53 2.66 5.27 -7.84
N LYS A 54 2.47 6.09 -6.81
CA LYS A 54 1.48 5.86 -5.77
C LYS A 54 0.61 7.08 -5.57
N ILE A 55 -0.61 6.86 -5.08
CA ILE A 55 -1.56 7.90 -4.69
C ILE A 55 -1.85 7.68 -3.22
N ILE A 56 -1.53 8.65 -2.38
CA ILE A 56 -1.78 8.62 -0.93
C ILE A 56 -3.05 9.40 -0.68
N ASP A 57 -4.12 8.74 -0.27
CA ASP A 57 -5.34 9.36 0.20
C ASP A 57 -5.41 9.30 1.73
N SER A 58 -5.53 10.46 2.37
CA SER A 58 -5.73 10.59 3.81
C SER A 58 -7.16 11.05 4.16
N GLY A 59 -8.06 11.01 3.17
CA GLY A 59 -9.48 11.33 3.31
C GLY A 59 -10.24 10.34 4.20
N GLY A 60 -11.24 10.83 4.93
CA GLY A 60 -12.24 9.96 5.57
C GLY A 60 -11.78 9.18 6.80
N GLY A 61 -10.60 9.46 7.35
CA GLY A 61 -10.12 8.89 8.62
C GLY A 61 -9.32 7.59 8.49
N ALA A 62 -9.09 7.10 7.27
CA ALA A 62 -8.14 6.04 6.97
C ALA A 62 -7.01 6.59 6.09
N LEU A 63 -5.84 5.97 6.17
CA LEU A 63 -4.72 6.29 5.29
C LEU A 63 -4.64 5.21 4.21
N THR A 64 -5.02 5.58 3.00
CA THR A 64 -5.02 4.72 1.82
C THR A 64 -3.85 5.07 0.91
N VAL A 65 -3.18 4.06 0.37
CA VAL A 65 -2.12 4.21 -0.63
C VAL A 65 -2.41 3.26 -1.78
N SER A 66 -2.77 3.82 -2.93
CA SER A 66 -2.98 3.06 -4.16
C SER A 66 -1.68 3.03 -4.99
N LEU A 67 -1.20 1.84 -5.32
CA LEU A 67 -0.03 1.59 -6.16
C LEU A 67 -0.48 1.41 -7.61
N LYS A 68 0.18 2.08 -8.55
CA LYS A 68 -0.20 2.08 -9.96
C LYS A 68 1.01 2.06 -10.89
N VAL A 69 0.77 1.62 -12.12
CA VAL A 69 1.72 1.65 -13.24
C VAL A 69 1.31 2.72 -14.25
N ASP A 70 2.27 3.32 -14.95
CA ASP A 70 2.00 4.35 -15.96
C ASP A 70 1.47 3.75 -17.28
N LYS A 71 1.74 2.47 -17.53
CA LYS A 71 1.29 1.76 -18.72
C LYS A 71 -0.02 1.03 -18.47
N GLU A 72 -1.10 1.56 -19.04
CA GLU A 72 -2.44 0.95 -18.97
C GLU A 72 -2.48 -0.50 -19.50
N ALA A 73 -1.65 -0.82 -20.49
CA ALA A 73 -1.55 -2.19 -21.02
C ALA A 73 -1.01 -3.21 -20.01
N ASP A 74 -0.24 -2.76 -19.01
CA ASP A 74 0.31 -3.60 -17.94
C ASP A 74 -0.58 -3.58 -16.68
N ASP A 75 -1.60 -2.72 -16.65
CA ASP A 75 -2.40 -2.42 -15.46
C ASP A 75 -3.24 -3.63 -15.01
N GLU A 76 -3.91 -4.34 -15.91
CA GLU A 76 -4.67 -5.55 -15.56
C GLU A 76 -3.78 -6.65 -14.98
N ALA A 77 -2.62 -6.90 -15.61
CA ALA A 77 -1.65 -7.89 -15.13
C ALA A 77 -1.05 -7.49 -13.78
N PHE A 78 -0.77 -6.19 -13.59
CA PHE A 78 -0.31 -5.64 -12.32
C PHE A 78 -1.36 -5.86 -11.23
N GLN A 79 -2.62 -5.49 -11.50
CA GLN A 79 -3.72 -5.60 -10.55
C GLN A 79 -3.98 -7.05 -10.10
N GLN A 80 -3.80 -8.02 -10.98
CA GLN A 80 -3.98 -9.44 -10.66
C GLN A 80 -2.81 -10.03 -9.85
N ALA A 81 -1.57 -9.65 -10.19
CA ALA A 81 -0.38 -10.27 -9.63
C ALA A 81 0.19 -9.54 -8.41
N ASN A 82 -0.12 -8.26 -8.24
CA ASN A 82 0.50 -7.41 -7.23
C ASN A 82 -0.54 -6.75 -6.34
N ILE A 83 -0.05 -6.16 -5.25
CA ILE A 83 -0.84 -5.29 -4.38
C ILE A 83 -1.12 -3.99 -5.09
N THR A 84 -2.38 -3.58 -5.09
CA THR A 84 -2.82 -2.32 -5.70
C THR A 84 -3.19 -1.31 -4.65
N GLU A 85 -3.61 -1.74 -3.45
CA GLU A 85 -4.03 -0.83 -2.39
C GLU A 85 -3.52 -1.28 -1.02
N LEU A 86 -3.09 -0.29 -0.25
CA LEU A 86 -2.56 -0.39 1.10
C LEU A 86 -3.39 0.55 1.99
N VAL A 87 -4.03 0.05 3.04
CA VAL A 87 -4.93 0.88 3.88
C VAL A 87 -4.59 0.68 5.34
N ILE A 88 -4.31 1.78 6.04
CA ILE A 88 -4.28 1.81 7.50
C ILE A 88 -5.60 2.37 8.00
N THR A 89 -6.35 1.56 8.74
CA THR A 89 -7.58 2.00 9.40
C THR A 89 -7.27 2.99 10.52
N PRO A 90 -8.24 3.83 10.95
CA PRO A 90 -8.06 4.70 12.12
C PRO A 90 -7.70 3.92 13.40
N GLU A 91 -8.01 2.63 13.44
CA GLU A 91 -7.71 1.71 14.55
C GLU A 91 -6.25 1.21 14.51
N GLY A 92 -5.52 1.50 13.43
CA GLY A 92 -4.11 1.13 13.24
C GLY A 92 -3.92 -0.24 12.59
N GLU A 93 -4.97 -0.83 12.04
CA GLU A 93 -4.88 -2.11 11.31
C GLU A 93 -4.39 -1.84 9.90
N PHE A 94 -3.39 -2.61 9.46
CA PHE A 94 -2.85 -2.47 8.11
C PHE A 94 -3.41 -3.54 7.20
N HIS A 95 -4.08 -3.13 6.14
CA HIS A 95 -4.60 -4.03 5.13
C HIS A 95 -3.91 -3.82 3.80
N ALA A 96 -3.75 -4.90 3.05
CA ALA A 96 -3.29 -4.85 1.68
C ALA A 96 -4.24 -5.65 0.79
N TYR A 97 -4.55 -5.09 -0.37
CA TYR A 97 -5.55 -5.62 -1.28
C TYR A 97 -5.05 -5.63 -2.72
N ASN A 98 -5.57 -6.58 -3.49
CA ASN A 98 -5.62 -6.51 -4.93
C ASN A 98 -6.96 -7.03 -5.46
N VAL A 99 -7.12 -7.20 -6.78
CA VAL A 99 -8.39 -7.64 -7.38
C VAL A 99 -8.80 -9.08 -7.01
N SER A 100 -7.90 -9.87 -6.43
CA SER A 100 -8.07 -11.29 -6.12
C SER A 100 -7.86 -11.64 -4.65
N PHE A 101 -7.27 -10.76 -3.83
CA PHE A 101 -7.02 -11.02 -2.41
C PHE A 101 -7.18 -9.77 -1.54
N ALA A 102 -7.49 -10.02 -0.27
CA ALA A 102 -7.54 -9.03 0.80
C ALA A 102 -6.89 -9.65 2.05
N SER A 103 -5.81 -9.05 2.53
CA SER A 103 -5.06 -9.54 3.69
C SER A 103 -4.93 -8.45 4.74
N GLN A 104 -5.04 -8.85 6.01
CA GLN A 104 -4.77 -8.00 7.16
C GLN A 104 -3.39 -8.34 7.72
N PHE A 105 -2.63 -7.31 8.05
CA PHE A 105 -1.29 -7.40 8.60
C PHE A 105 -1.21 -6.67 9.94
N VAL A 106 -0.42 -7.25 10.84
CA VAL A 106 -0.07 -6.66 12.13
C VAL A 106 1.42 -6.38 12.21
N PRO A 107 1.87 -5.40 13.01
CA PRO A 107 3.29 -5.15 13.18
C PRO A 107 4.02 -6.42 13.62
N SER A 108 5.12 -6.74 12.95
CA SER A 108 6.04 -7.77 13.43
C SER A 108 6.71 -7.25 14.71
N ALA A 109 6.14 -7.53 15.87
CA ALA A 109 6.81 -7.29 17.14
C ALA A 109 8.14 -8.07 17.13
N VAL A 110 9.24 -7.33 17.05
CA VAL A 110 10.62 -7.84 17.21
C VAL A 110 10.95 -7.97 18.68
#